data_AF-A0A6B3AD48-F1
#
_entry.id   AF-A0A6B3AD48-F1
#
_cell.length_a   1.000
_cell.length_b   1.000
_cell.length_c   1.000
_cell.angle_alpha   90.00
_cell.angle_beta   90.00
_cell.angle_gamma   90.00
#
_symmetry.space_group_name_H-M   'P 1'
#
loop_
_entity.id
_entity.type
_entity.pdbx_description
1 polymer ?
#
loop_
_entity_poly.entity_id
_entity_poly.type
_entity_poly.pdbx_seq_one_letter_code
_entity_poly.pdbx_strand_id
1 'polypeptide(L)'
;AGDDYRYGRPARRSAAVPGAVLPSLRRTPPRVAVVIDTSGSVADAELGSALLEVAAISRAVGGRRDLVSVVPCDAAADRVHRMCRAGGIPLTGGGGTDLRAGFTRALSARPRPDVIVVLTDGQTPWPHRRPPCRTVVGLFPRQGRPLDEDDPEYVPDTPPA
;
A
#
# COMPACT_ATOMS: atom_id res chain seq x y z
N ALA A 1 2.27 21.79 -10.76
CA ALA A 1 2.40 21.00 -11.99
C ALA A 1 1.05 20.98 -12.69
N GLY A 2 0.90 21.78 -13.75
CA GLY A 2 0.01 21.39 -14.84
C GLY A 2 0.54 20.09 -15.46
N ASP A 3 -0.11 19.34 -16.34
CA ASP A 3 -1.10 19.70 -17.34
C ASP A 3 -1.57 18.37 -17.93
N ASP A 4 -2.66 17.79 -17.43
CA ASP A 4 -3.25 16.63 -18.09
C ASP A 4 -4.28 17.11 -19.10
N TYR A 5 -3.78 17.59 -20.25
CA TYR A 5 -4.61 17.73 -21.44
C TYR A 5 -5.01 16.32 -21.89
N ARG A 6 -6.28 15.97 -21.71
CA ARG A 6 -6.83 14.73 -22.29
C ARG A 6 -7.69 15.05 -23.50
N TYR A 7 -7.32 14.45 -24.63
CA TYR A 7 -8.16 14.34 -25.81
C TYR A 7 -9.22 13.24 -25.58
N GLY A 8 -10.21 13.55 -24.74
CA GLY A 8 -11.39 12.71 -24.54
C GLY A 8 -12.52 13.07 -25.49
N ARG A 9 -13.76 12.67 -25.18
CA ARG A 9 -14.96 13.13 -25.91
C ARG A 9 -14.91 14.66 -26.06
N PRO A 10 -15.03 15.23 -27.28
CA PRO A 10 -14.95 16.66 -27.50
C PRO A 10 -15.87 17.42 -26.55
N ALA A 11 -15.37 18.51 -25.96
CA ALA A 11 -16.16 19.33 -25.07
C ALA A 11 -17.45 19.76 -25.79
N ARG A 12 -18.58 19.87 -25.08
CA ARG A 12 -19.82 20.38 -25.71
C ARG A 12 -19.62 21.75 -26.37
N ARG A 13 -18.67 22.54 -25.87
CA ARG A 13 -18.26 23.84 -26.42
C ARG A 13 -17.39 23.73 -27.69
N SER A 14 -16.89 22.55 -28.06
CA SER A 14 -16.22 22.34 -29.36
C SER A 14 -17.16 22.59 -30.53
N ALA A 15 -18.49 22.48 -30.33
CA ALA A 15 -19.48 22.91 -31.33
C ALA A 15 -19.41 24.42 -31.63
N ALA A 16 -18.89 25.24 -30.71
CA ALA A 16 -18.70 26.68 -30.91
C ALA A 16 -17.39 27.02 -31.63
N VAL A 17 -16.51 26.05 -31.89
CA VAL A 17 -15.24 26.22 -32.62
C VAL A 17 -15.11 25.10 -33.66
N PRO A 18 -15.83 25.20 -34.80
CA PRO A 18 -15.78 24.19 -35.86
C PRO A 18 -14.36 23.98 -36.38
N GLY A 19 -13.97 22.72 -36.60
CA GLY A 19 -12.65 22.37 -37.15
C GLY A 19 -11.51 22.27 -36.13
N ALA A 20 -11.75 22.52 -34.84
CA ALA A 20 -10.75 22.36 -33.79
C ALA A 20 -11.19 21.36 -32.69
N VAL A 21 -10.30 20.42 -32.35
CA VAL A 21 -10.47 19.58 -31.15
C VAL A 21 -9.86 20.30 -29.95
N LEU A 22 -10.72 20.88 -29.12
CA LEU A 22 -10.28 21.54 -27.90
C LEU A 22 -9.90 20.50 -26.83
N PRO A 23 -8.71 20.60 -26.21
CA PRO A 23 -8.34 19.70 -25.13
C PRO A 23 -9.23 19.94 -23.91
N SER A 24 -9.57 18.88 -23.18
CA SER A 24 -10.29 19.00 -21.91
C SER A 24 -9.32 18.89 -20.75
N LEU A 25 -9.31 19.89 -19.87
CA LEU A 25 -8.54 19.85 -18.62
C LEU A 25 -9.33 18.99 -17.61
N ARG A 26 -9.08 17.68 -17.59
CA ARG A 26 -9.76 16.75 -16.67
C ARG A 26 -8.75 15.93 -15.90
N ARG A 27 -8.63 16.23 -14.60
CA ARG A 27 -7.85 15.43 -13.65
C ARG A 27 -8.72 14.28 -13.12
N THR A 28 -8.30 13.04 -13.35
CA THR A 28 -8.93 11.84 -12.79
C THR A 28 -7.88 11.11 -11.94
N PRO A 29 -7.65 11.60 -10.70
CA PRO A 29 -6.65 10.99 -9.83
C PRO A 29 -7.02 9.53 -9.50
N PRO A 30 -6.03 8.63 -9.41
CA PRO A 30 -6.29 7.22 -9.12
C PRO A 30 -6.78 7.05 -7.68
N ARG A 31 -7.59 6.01 -7.47
CA ARG A 31 -7.91 5.48 -6.14
C ARG A 31 -6.77 4.58 -5.69
N VAL A 32 -6.21 4.89 -4.53
CA VAL A 32 -5.08 4.20 -3.95
C VAL A 32 -5.53 3.45 -2.69
N ALA A 33 -5.19 2.18 -2.59
CA ALA A 33 -5.25 1.44 -1.34
C ALA A 33 -3.82 1.23 -0.83
N VAL A 34 -3.53 1.73 0.37
CA VAL A 34 -2.24 1.55 1.05
C VAL A 34 -2.37 0.40 2.04
N VAL A 35 -1.66 -0.70 1.80
CA VAL A 35 -1.51 -1.80 2.75
C VAL A 35 -0.27 -1.52 3.58
N ILE A 36 -0.41 -1.44 4.90
CA ILE A 36 0.70 -1.20 5.83
C ILE A 36 0.94 -2.48 6.61
N ASP A 37 2.15 -3.00 6.53
CA ASP A 37 2.63 -4.05 7.42
C ASP A 37 2.72 -3.50 8.84
N THR A 38 2.02 -4.16 9.77
CA THR A 38 2.01 -3.81 11.19
C THR A 38 2.41 -5.00 12.05
N SER A 39 3.15 -5.95 11.48
CA SER A 39 3.66 -7.11 12.22
C SER A 39 4.78 -6.73 13.18
N GLY A 40 5.14 -7.69 14.05
CA GLY A 40 6.12 -7.47 15.10
C GLY A 40 7.55 -7.19 14.64
N SER A 41 7.91 -7.43 13.37
CA SER A 41 9.22 -7.06 12.83
C SER A 41 9.31 -5.58 12.43
N VAL A 42 8.16 -4.89 12.37
CA VAL A 42 8.07 -3.48 11.98
C VAL A 42 8.23 -2.58 13.20
N ALA A 43 9.22 -1.69 13.16
CA ALA A 43 9.51 -0.74 14.23
C ALA A 43 8.61 0.50 14.18
N ASP A 44 8.46 1.20 15.32
CA ASP A 44 7.69 2.44 15.42
C ASP A 44 8.17 3.53 14.45
N ALA A 45 9.48 3.59 14.17
CA ALA A 45 10.04 4.52 13.19
C ALA A 45 9.58 4.21 11.75
N GLU A 46 9.45 2.92 11.42
CA GLU A 46 8.97 2.46 10.12
C GLU A 46 7.47 2.73 9.98
N LEU A 47 6.68 2.50 11.03
CA LEU A 47 5.27 2.91 11.08
C LEU A 47 5.11 4.43 10.95
N GLY A 48 5.95 5.20 11.63
CA GLY A 48 5.99 6.66 11.50
C GLY A 48 6.28 7.11 10.06
N SER A 49 7.27 6.49 9.40
CA SER A 49 7.55 6.71 7.99
C SER A 49 6.37 6.32 7.10
N ALA A 50 5.70 5.20 7.37
CA ALA A 50 4.53 4.76 6.61
C ALA A 50 3.39 5.80 6.65
N LEU A 51 3.15 6.42 7.81
CA LEU A 51 2.15 7.49 7.95
C LEU A 51 2.51 8.74 7.15
N LEU A 52 3.80 9.10 7.10
CA LEU A 52 4.29 10.20 6.26
C LEU A 52 4.08 9.91 4.77
N GLU A 53 4.34 8.68 4.34
CA GLU A 53 4.10 8.24 2.95
C GLU A 53 2.61 8.25 2.61
N VAL A 54 1.73 7.78 3.50
CA VAL A 54 0.26 7.89 3.30
C VAL A 54 -0.16 9.35 3.13
N ALA A 55 0.38 10.26 3.95
CA ALA A 55 0.09 11.69 3.84
C ALA A 55 0.63 12.28 2.53
N ALA A 56 1.81 11.85 2.07
CA ALA A 56 2.37 12.25 0.78
C ALA A 56 1.52 11.76 -0.41
N ILE A 57 1.11 10.49 -0.39
CA ILE A 57 0.23 9.88 -1.39
C ILE A 57 -1.11 10.63 -1.44
N SER A 58 -1.72 10.89 -0.29
CA SER A 58 -2.98 11.64 -0.18
C SER A 58 -2.87 13.02 -0.83
N ARG A 59 -1.79 13.77 -0.55
CA ARG A 59 -1.51 15.06 -1.20
C ARG A 59 -1.31 14.91 -2.71
N ALA A 60 -0.54 13.91 -3.15
CA ALA A 60 -0.27 13.66 -4.56
C ALA A 60 -1.54 13.37 -5.37
N VAL A 61 -2.50 12.61 -4.81
CA VAL A 61 -3.78 12.32 -5.49
C VAL A 61 -4.79 13.47 -5.38
N GLY A 62 -4.47 14.57 -4.71
CA GLY A 62 -5.30 15.78 -4.65
C GLY A 62 -6.04 15.99 -3.34
N GLY A 63 -5.59 15.36 -2.25
CA GLY A 63 -6.06 15.61 -0.87
C GLY A 63 -7.46 15.13 -0.54
N ARG A 64 -8.14 14.45 -1.48
CA ARG A 64 -9.49 13.92 -1.26
C ARG A 64 -9.44 12.63 -0.47
N ARG A 65 -10.22 12.59 0.63
CA ARG A 65 -10.28 11.45 1.55
C ARG A 65 -10.84 10.16 0.92
N ASP A 66 -11.65 10.26 -0.13
CA ASP A 66 -12.26 9.12 -0.81
C ASP A 66 -11.36 8.44 -1.85
N LEU A 67 -10.16 8.99 -2.09
CA LEU A 67 -9.19 8.47 -3.03
C LEU A 67 -8.09 7.64 -2.39
N VAL A 68 -7.92 7.69 -1.07
CA VAL A 68 -6.91 6.90 -0.35
C VAL A 68 -7.60 6.11 0.74
N SER A 69 -7.39 4.79 0.74
CA SER A 69 -7.79 3.90 1.83
C SER A 69 -6.55 3.25 2.43
N VAL A 70 -6.58 2.97 3.74
CA VAL A 70 -5.48 2.33 4.46
C VAL A 70 -5.94 1.00 5.02
N VAL A 71 -5.12 -0.03 4.85
CA VAL A 71 -5.35 -1.40 5.29
C VAL A 71 -4.15 -1.85 6.13
N PRO A 72 -4.24 -1.84 7.47
CA PRO A 72 -3.21 -2.47 8.29
C PRO A 72 -3.24 -3.98 8.09
N CYS A 73 -2.07 -4.59 8.03
CA CYS A 73 -1.88 -6.00 7.76
C CYS A 73 -0.95 -6.60 8.82
N ASP A 74 -1.52 -7.37 9.72
CA ASP A 74 -0.82 -8.17 10.72
C ASP A 74 -1.65 -9.45 10.95
N ALA A 75 -0.99 -10.62 10.92
CA ALA A 75 -1.69 -11.88 11.18
C ALA A 75 -2.06 -12.04 12.66
N ALA A 76 -1.40 -11.30 13.56
CA ALA A 76 -1.79 -11.25 14.97
C ALA A 76 -3.02 -10.35 15.19
N ALA A 77 -3.19 -9.24 14.48
CA ALA A 77 -4.36 -8.36 14.60
C ALA A 77 -5.70 -9.09 14.43
N ASP A 78 -5.81 -10.00 13.45
CA ASP A 78 -7.03 -10.82 13.26
C ASP A 78 -7.23 -11.85 14.38
N ARG A 79 -6.15 -12.39 14.95
CA ARG A 79 -6.21 -13.31 16.10
C ARG A 79 -6.56 -12.57 17.39
N VAL A 80 -5.96 -11.40 17.62
CA VAL A 80 -6.26 -10.49 18.74
C VAL A 80 -7.72 -10.06 18.66
N HIS A 81 -8.24 -9.67 17.50
CA HIS A 81 -9.66 -9.32 17.37
C HIS A 81 -10.61 -10.51 17.65
N ARG A 82 -10.23 -11.72 17.24
CA ARG A 82 -10.99 -12.95 17.56
C ARG A 82 -10.88 -13.34 19.03
N MET A 83 -9.73 -13.10 19.66
CA MET A 83 -9.42 -13.46 21.05
C MET A 83 -9.92 -12.40 22.06
N CYS A 84 -10.00 -11.12 21.70
CA CYS A 84 -10.70 -10.12 22.52
C CYS A 84 -12.22 -10.41 22.63
N ARG A 85 -12.79 -11.22 21.71
CA ARG A 85 -14.15 -11.75 21.82
C ARG A 85 -14.27 -13.01 22.69
N ALA A 86 -13.17 -13.70 22.99
CA ALA A 86 -13.15 -14.96 23.72
C ALA A 86 -12.01 -14.91 24.76
N GLY A 87 -12.33 -14.51 25.99
CA GLY A 87 -11.39 -14.08 27.03
C GLY A 87 -10.11 -14.90 27.19
N GLY A 88 -8.97 -14.20 27.06
CA GLY A 88 -7.77 -14.32 27.90
C GLY A 88 -6.88 -15.57 27.75
N ILE A 89 -5.88 -15.49 26.87
CA ILE A 89 -4.65 -16.33 26.89
C ILE A 89 -3.47 -15.41 26.51
N PRO A 90 -2.27 -15.58 27.11
CA PRO A 90 -1.10 -14.72 26.86
C PRO A 90 -0.72 -14.65 25.37
N LEU A 91 -0.54 -13.43 24.89
CA LEU A 91 -0.07 -13.11 23.54
C LEU A 91 1.44 -13.36 23.46
N THR A 92 1.86 -14.48 22.90
CA THR A 92 3.22 -14.63 22.39
C THR A 92 3.31 -13.88 21.06
N GLY A 93 3.97 -12.72 21.07
CA GLY A 93 4.30 -11.95 19.88
C GLY A 93 5.23 -12.74 18.97
N GLY A 94 4.74 -13.10 17.78
CA GLY A 94 5.48 -13.88 16.78
C GLY A 94 4.66 -14.24 15.54
N GLY A 95 3.49 -13.61 15.34
CA GLY A 95 2.66 -13.86 14.16
C GLY A 95 3.18 -13.02 12.99
N GLY A 96 3.88 -13.64 12.03
CA GLY A 96 4.33 -12.95 10.82
C GLY A 96 3.20 -12.32 10.00
N THR A 97 3.51 -11.45 9.05
CA THR A 97 2.53 -10.80 8.16
C THR A 97 2.02 -11.78 7.11
N ASP A 98 0.72 -11.73 6.77
CA ASP A 98 0.20 -12.33 5.53
C ASP A 98 -0.33 -11.24 4.59
N LEU A 99 0.54 -10.70 3.74
CA LEU A 99 0.14 -9.69 2.77
C LEU A 99 -0.92 -10.18 1.79
N ARG A 100 -1.11 -11.49 1.57
CA ARG A 100 -2.21 -12.01 0.74
C ARG A 100 -3.57 -11.60 1.29
N ALA A 101 -3.72 -11.60 2.62
CA ALA A 101 -4.91 -11.10 3.29
C ALA A 101 -5.07 -9.58 3.10
N GLY A 102 -3.97 -8.82 3.23
CA GLY A 102 -3.93 -7.38 2.95
C GLY A 102 -4.38 -7.03 1.53
N PHE A 103 -3.84 -7.72 0.51
CA PHE A 103 -4.25 -7.58 -0.88
C PHE A 103 -5.73 -7.93 -1.09
N THR A 104 -6.20 -9.03 -0.50
CA THR A 104 -7.60 -9.46 -0.60
C THR A 104 -8.54 -8.39 -0.04
N ARG A 105 -8.21 -7.84 1.13
CA ARG A 105 -8.99 -6.78 1.77
C ARG A 105 -8.97 -5.49 0.94
N ALA A 106 -7.81 -5.08 0.43
CA ALA A 106 -7.69 -3.91 -0.44
C ALA A 106 -8.53 -4.05 -1.72
N LEU A 107 -8.52 -5.23 -2.36
CA LEU A 107 -9.27 -5.51 -3.59
C LEU A 107 -10.78 -5.69 -3.36
N SER A 108 -11.20 -5.92 -2.12
CA SER A 108 -12.63 -6.00 -1.73
C SER A 108 -13.31 -4.62 -1.63
N ALA A 109 -12.52 -3.54 -1.58
CA ALA A 109 -13.03 -2.19 -1.49
C ALA A 109 -13.96 -1.86 -2.66
N ARG A 110 -14.99 -1.05 -2.36
CA ARG A 110 -15.95 -0.56 -3.35
C ARG A 110 -15.98 0.97 -3.30
N PRO A 111 -15.61 1.67 -4.38
CA PRO A 111 -15.03 1.13 -5.63
C PRO A 111 -13.64 0.53 -5.43
N ARG A 112 -13.24 -0.35 -6.37
CA ARG A 112 -11.92 -0.99 -6.35
C ARG A 112 -10.78 0.02 -6.52
N PRO A 113 -9.60 -0.23 -5.94
CA PRO A 113 -8.45 0.63 -6.15
C PRO A 113 -7.87 0.49 -7.56
N ASP A 114 -7.36 1.60 -8.10
CA ASP A 114 -6.58 1.64 -9.34
C ASP A 114 -5.11 1.25 -9.08
N VAL A 115 -4.63 1.53 -7.87
CA VAL A 115 -3.28 1.24 -7.40
C VAL A 115 -3.32 0.69 -5.97
N ILE A 116 -2.56 -0.38 -5.71
CA ILE A 116 -2.23 -0.81 -4.35
C ILE A 116 -0.78 -0.42 -4.07
N VAL A 117 -0.56 0.28 -2.95
CA VAL A 117 0.77 0.55 -2.41
C VAL A 117 0.94 -0.31 -1.17
N VAL A 118 2.02 -1.09 -1.08
CA VAL A 118 2.35 -1.89 0.11
C VAL A 118 3.56 -1.26 0.78
N LEU A 119 3.49 -1.04 2.09
CA LEU A 119 4.61 -0.59 2.93
C LEU A 119 4.94 -1.71 3.90
N THR A 120 6.12 -2.31 3.77
CA THR A 120 6.52 -3.54 4.51
C THR A 120 8.03 -3.63 4.62
N ASP A 121 8.50 -4.46 5.55
CA ASP A 121 9.90 -4.84 5.67
C ASP A 121 10.27 -6.02 4.73
N GLY A 122 9.26 -6.61 4.06
CA GLY A 122 9.38 -7.69 3.09
C GLY A 122 9.24 -9.11 3.66
N GLN A 123 9.16 -9.30 4.98
CA GLN A 123 9.17 -10.60 5.65
C GLN A 123 7.76 -11.23 5.71
N THR A 124 7.22 -11.60 4.55
CA THR A 124 5.82 -12.03 4.42
C THR A 124 5.59 -12.93 3.20
N PRO A 125 4.62 -13.88 3.26
CA PRO A 125 4.14 -14.56 2.07
C PRO A 125 3.48 -13.57 1.10
N TRP A 126 4.01 -13.51 -0.12
CA TRP A 126 3.47 -12.68 -1.20
C TRP A 126 2.38 -13.40 -1.99
N PRO A 127 1.43 -12.68 -2.62
CA PRO A 127 0.48 -13.28 -3.54
C PRO A 127 1.20 -13.97 -4.71
N HIS A 128 0.90 -15.25 -4.95
CA HIS A 128 1.45 -16.00 -6.10
C HIS A 128 0.94 -15.51 -7.45
N ARG A 129 -0.14 -14.73 -7.47
CA ARG A 129 -0.71 -14.13 -8.68
C ARG A 129 -0.61 -12.62 -8.59
N ARG A 130 -0.23 -12.01 -9.70
CA ARG A 130 -0.20 -10.55 -9.84
C ARG A 130 -1.61 -9.97 -9.55
N PRO A 131 -1.73 -8.97 -8.65
CA PRO A 131 -2.98 -8.26 -8.43
C PRO A 131 -3.53 -7.65 -9.74
N PRO A 132 -4.86 -7.49 -9.88
CA PRO A 132 -5.48 -6.98 -11.10
C PRO A 132 -5.29 -5.47 -11.33
N CYS A 133 -4.66 -4.76 -10.39
CA CYS A 133 -4.38 -3.33 -10.46
C CYS A 133 -2.85 -3.08 -10.45
N ARG A 134 -2.43 -1.83 -10.60
CA ARG A 134 -1.01 -1.51 -10.42
C ARG A 134 -0.63 -1.77 -8.96
N THR A 135 0.57 -2.28 -8.73
CA THR A 135 1.10 -2.57 -7.40
C THR A 135 2.45 -1.90 -7.26
N VAL A 136 2.63 -1.16 -6.18
CA VAL A 136 3.89 -0.54 -5.78
C VAL A 136 4.23 -1.09 -4.40
N VAL A 137 5.49 -1.47 -4.19
CA VAL A 137 5.99 -1.93 -2.89
C VAL A 137 7.06 -0.95 -2.43
N GLY A 138 6.81 -0.29 -1.30
CA GLY A 138 7.80 0.48 -0.55
C GLY A 138 8.36 -0.40 0.55
N LEU A 139 9.66 -0.67 0.48
CA LEU A 139 10.37 -1.37 1.54
C LEU A 139 10.83 -0.39 2.59
N PHE A 140 10.63 -0.73 3.87
CA PHE A 140 11.21 0.07 4.94
C PHE A 140 12.74 0.01 4.88
N PRO A 141 13.42 1.15 5.10
CA PRO A 141 14.87 1.20 5.08
C PRO A 141 15.41 0.43 6.28
N ARG A 142 15.78 -0.84 6.07
CA ARG A 142 16.64 -1.54 7.02
C ARG A 142 18.01 -0.88 6.95
N GLN A 143 18.40 -0.19 8.02
CA GLN A 143 19.79 0.23 8.15
C GLN A 143 20.61 -1.05 8.06
N GLY A 144 21.31 -1.25 6.95
CA GLY A 144 22.26 -2.32 6.84
C GLY A 144 23.22 -2.15 8.02
N ARG A 145 23.16 -3.06 8.98
CA ARG A 145 24.41 -3.50 9.58
C ARG A 145 25.27 -3.83 8.36
N PRO A 146 26.50 -3.29 8.24
CA PRO A 146 27.37 -3.69 7.15
C PRO A 146 27.30 -5.21 7.13
N LEU A 147 26.83 -5.78 6.02
CA LEU A 147 26.96 -7.20 5.81
C LEU A 147 28.46 -7.38 5.71
N ASP A 148 29.07 -7.70 6.84
CA ASP A 148 30.40 -8.23 6.85
C ASP A 148 30.21 -9.63 6.29
N GLU A 149 30.29 -9.76 4.96
CA GLU A 149 30.16 -11.04 4.25
C GLU A 149 31.25 -12.02 4.71
N ASP A 150 32.29 -11.50 5.37
CA ASP A 150 33.39 -12.23 5.99
C ASP A 150 33.16 -12.52 7.50
N ASP A 151 32.03 -12.13 8.11
CA ASP A 151 31.70 -12.48 9.50
C ASP A 151 31.32 -13.98 9.59
N PRO A 152 32.19 -14.82 10.19
CA PRO A 152 31.92 -16.25 10.31
C PRO A 152 30.74 -16.58 11.23
N GLU A 153 30.21 -15.61 11.98
CA GLU A 153 29.02 -15.73 12.82
C GLU A 153 27.73 -15.27 12.12
N TYR A 154 27.80 -14.73 10.89
CA TYR A 154 26.63 -14.28 10.14
C TYR A 154 25.77 -15.47 9.67
N VAL A 155 24.59 -15.61 10.26
CA VAL A 155 23.54 -16.52 9.79
C VAL A 155 22.41 -15.68 9.20
N PRO A 156 22.20 -15.70 7.87
CA PRO A 156 21.08 -14.98 7.27
C PRO A 156 19.76 -15.57 7.74
N ASP A 157 18.79 -14.71 8.04
CA ASP A 157 17.43 -15.12 8.33
C ASP A 157 16.89 -15.95 7.17
N THR A 158 16.39 -17.15 7.48
CA THR A 158 15.84 -18.02 6.45
C THR A 158 14.51 -17.42 5.96
N PRO A 159 14.26 -17.37 4.64
CA PRO A 159 12.96 -16.94 4.14
C PRO A 159 11.86 -17.81 4.76
N PRO A 160 10.71 -17.23 5.15
CA PRO A 160 9.60 -18.02 5.64
C PRO A 160 9.13 -19.02 4.57
N ALA A 161 8.82 -20.24 5.01
CA ALA A 161 8.29 -21.32 4.17
C ALA A 161 6.85 -21.06 3.68
#